data_AF-A0A7S0ZH41-F1
#
_entry.id   AF-A0A7S0ZH41-F1
#
_cell.length_a   1.000
_cell.length_b   1.000
_cell.length_c   1.000
_cell.angle_alpha   90.00
_cell.angle_beta   90.00
_cell.angle_gamma   90.00
#
_symmetry.space_group_name_H-M   'P 1'
#
loop_
_entity.id
_entity.type
_entity.pdbx_description
1 polymer ?
#
loop_
_entity_poly.entity_id
_entity_poly.type
_entity_poly.pdbx_seq_one_letter_code
_entity_poly.pdbx_strand_id
1 'polypeptide(L)'
;PNKKLEAMFENLLEKYKAETPEASRVEQLLLDSRLITERSDIDNDHVAFRTFGKNQLGIQSIGSVFESFGYVRQNELNFPVKKLNATWYKPPEPRFPRIFISELRIGELSENAQEIIGSYINNFQENYAPNIERIRVEDLVHFLSAPRHAVRFEDYQALATESEYAAWVLIHGNRMNHFTIGLSSLPDPFNRCEVFSTFLQEHGLLLNSSGG
;
A
#
# COMPACT_ATOMS: atom_id res chain seq x y z
N PRO A 1 -4.95 8.62 -20.28
CA PRO A 1 -4.87 7.62 -19.19
C PRO A 1 -3.46 7.50 -18.61
N ASN A 2 -2.46 7.15 -19.42
CA ASN A 2 -1.11 6.82 -18.95
C ASN A 2 -0.38 7.98 -18.24
N LYS A 3 -0.45 9.21 -18.77
CA LYS A 3 0.13 10.39 -18.09
C LYS A 3 -0.52 10.70 -16.73
N LYS A 4 -1.84 10.49 -16.60
CA LYS A 4 -2.54 10.67 -15.32
C LYS A 4 -2.13 9.57 -14.32
N LEU A 5 -1.94 8.34 -14.80
CA LEU A 5 -1.48 7.22 -13.99
C LEU A 5 -0.05 7.42 -13.48
N GLU A 6 0.86 7.84 -14.37
CA GLU A 6 2.24 8.24 -14.02
C GLU A 6 2.24 9.31 -12.94
N ALA A 7 1.55 10.43 -13.18
CA ALA A 7 1.47 11.52 -12.21
C ALA A 7 0.84 11.07 -10.87
N MET A 8 -0.14 10.16 -10.90
CA MET A 8 -0.71 9.61 -9.66
C MET A 8 0.33 8.81 -8.87
N PHE A 9 1.08 7.91 -9.52
CA PHE A 9 2.13 7.14 -8.83
C PHE A 9 3.27 8.00 -8.33
N GLU A 10 3.74 8.97 -9.12
CA GLU A 10 4.78 9.91 -8.71
C GLU A 10 4.37 10.66 -7.43
N ASN A 11 3.16 11.22 -7.41
CA ASN A 11 2.63 11.94 -6.24
C ASN A 11 2.42 11.02 -5.02
N LEU A 12 1.98 9.77 -5.24
CA LEU A 12 1.81 8.79 -4.16
C LEU A 12 3.16 8.39 -3.55
N LEU A 13 4.16 8.15 -4.40
CA LEU A 13 5.50 7.78 -3.96
C LEU A 13 6.18 8.94 -3.22
N GLU A 14 6.03 10.18 -3.70
CA GLU A 14 6.52 11.37 -3.00
C GLU A 14 5.92 11.48 -1.59
N LYS A 15 4.59 11.39 -1.47
CA LYS A 15 3.89 11.42 -0.18
C LYS A 15 4.28 10.28 0.76
N TYR A 16 4.52 9.09 0.21
CA TYR A 16 4.97 7.96 1.01
C TYR A 16 6.38 8.17 1.56
N LYS A 17 7.29 8.66 0.72
CA LYS A 17 8.69 8.91 1.09
C LYS A 17 8.84 10.06 2.09
N ALA A 18 7.96 11.06 2.03
CA ALA A 18 7.91 12.13 3.02
C ALA A 18 7.64 11.62 4.45
N GLU A 19 6.95 10.49 4.59
CA GLU A 19 6.58 9.90 5.88
C GLU A 19 7.32 8.60 6.19
N THR A 20 8.10 8.09 5.23
CA THR A 20 8.93 6.89 5.37
C THR A 20 10.38 7.23 4.99
N PRO A 21 11.14 7.91 5.86
CA PRO A 21 12.50 8.36 5.55
C PRO A 21 13.44 7.23 5.14
N GLU A 22 13.26 6.03 5.70
CA GLU A 22 14.05 4.85 5.34
C GLU A 22 13.90 4.45 3.87
N ALA A 23 12.74 4.68 3.26
CA ALA A 23 12.56 4.43 1.83
C ALA A 23 13.47 5.34 0.98
N SER A 24 13.55 6.62 1.34
CA SER A 24 14.46 7.58 0.69
C SER A 24 15.92 7.23 0.95
N ARG A 25 16.24 6.71 2.13
CA ARG A 25 17.59 6.24 2.49
C ARG A 25 18.01 5.05 1.63
N VAL A 26 17.12 4.09 1.37
CA VAL A 26 17.39 2.96 0.47
C VAL A 26 17.65 3.46 -0.95
N GLU A 27 16.82 4.35 -1.50
CA GLU A 27 17.07 4.93 -2.84
C GLU A 27 18.44 5.62 -2.91
N GLN A 28 18.80 6.39 -1.87
CA GLN A 28 20.08 7.07 -1.81
C GLN A 28 21.25 6.09 -1.71
N LEU A 29 21.12 5.03 -0.91
CA LEU A 29 22.13 3.99 -0.77
C LEU A 29 22.41 3.27 -2.10
N LEU A 30 21.36 3.00 -2.89
CA LEU A 30 21.50 2.42 -4.23
C LEU A 30 22.29 3.33 -5.18
N LEU A 31 22.03 4.64 -5.14
CA LEU A 31 22.76 5.64 -5.94
C LEU A 31 24.22 5.74 -5.50
N ASP A 32 24.46 5.88 -4.19
CA ASP A 32 25.81 6.03 -3.63
C ASP A 32 26.68 4.80 -3.90
N SER A 33 26.06 3.62 -3.91
CA SER A 33 26.70 2.33 -4.21
C SER A 33 26.78 2.04 -5.72
N ARG A 34 26.31 2.95 -6.58
CA ARG A 34 26.27 2.82 -8.04
C ARG A 34 25.56 1.56 -8.52
N LEU A 35 24.57 1.09 -7.76
CA LEU A 35 23.69 -0.01 -8.17
C LEU A 35 22.61 0.47 -9.14
N ILE A 36 22.33 1.77 -9.12
CA ILE A 36 21.51 2.50 -10.08
C ILE A 36 22.22 3.83 -10.45
N THR A 37 21.87 4.41 -11.59
CA THR A 37 22.38 5.71 -12.05
C THR A 37 21.42 6.84 -11.68
N GLU A 38 20.12 6.56 -11.73
CA GLU A 38 19.06 7.48 -11.35
C GLU A 38 17.89 6.73 -10.69
N ARG A 39 17.01 7.46 -9.98
CA ARG A 39 15.90 6.84 -9.24
C ARG A 39 14.89 6.13 -10.15
N SER A 40 14.79 6.55 -11.42
CA SER A 40 13.97 5.92 -12.45
C SER A 40 14.45 4.53 -12.85
N ASP A 41 15.70 4.15 -12.53
CA ASP A 41 16.21 2.80 -12.78
C ASP A 41 15.60 1.76 -11.82
N ILE A 42 14.99 2.20 -10.73
CA ILE A 42 14.34 1.32 -9.76
C ILE A 42 13.04 0.78 -10.36
N ASP A 43 13.04 -0.51 -10.68
CA ASP A 43 11.82 -1.22 -11.02
C ASP A 43 10.92 -1.35 -9.78
N ASN A 44 9.64 -1.06 -9.94
CA ASN A 44 8.66 -1.16 -8.85
C ASN A 44 7.81 -2.41 -9.07
N ASP A 45 8.09 -3.44 -8.29
CA ASP A 45 7.45 -4.75 -8.41
C ASP A 45 5.94 -4.67 -8.13
N HIS A 46 5.60 -4.11 -6.97
CA HIS A 46 4.23 -3.89 -6.58
C HIS A 46 4.09 -2.78 -5.53
N VAL A 47 2.85 -2.31 -5.42
CA VAL A 47 2.38 -1.41 -4.37
C VAL A 47 1.26 -2.10 -3.62
N ALA A 48 1.24 -1.99 -2.28
CA ALA A 48 0.21 -2.60 -1.46
C ALA A 48 -0.69 -1.58 -0.75
N PHE A 49 -1.97 -1.92 -0.65
CA PHE A 49 -2.99 -1.19 0.09
C PHE A 49 -3.69 -2.09 1.11
N ARG A 50 -4.16 -1.46 2.19
CA ARG A 50 -4.97 -2.09 3.24
C ARG A 50 -6.26 -1.32 3.40
N THR A 51 -7.34 -2.01 3.75
CA THR A 51 -8.66 -1.38 3.99
C THR A 51 -9.53 -2.24 4.89
N PHE A 52 -10.63 -1.67 5.37
CA PHE A 52 -11.69 -2.41 6.03
C PHE A 52 -12.63 -3.04 5.00
N GLY A 53 -12.97 -4.31 5.17
CA GLY A 53 -13.94 -5.02 4.34
C GLY A 53 -15.36 -4.61 4.72
N LYS A 54 -15.92 -3.63 4.02
CA LYS A 54 -17.27 -3.10 4.23
C LYS A 54 -17.81 -2.52 2.94
N ASN A 55 -19.13 -2.53 2.74
CA ASN A 55 -19.79 -1.85 1.63
C ASN A 55 -19.30 -0.39 1.51
N GLN A 56 -18.98 0.05 0.28
CA GLN A 56 -18.44 1.38 -0.05
C GLN A 56 -17.00 1.64 0.45
N LEU A 57 -16.39 0.65 1.10
CA LEU A 57 -14.96 0.58 1.40
C LEU A 57 -14.43 -0.75 0.82
N GLY A 58 -13.24 -1.17 1.21
CA GLY A 58 -12.73 -2.50 0.87
C GLY A 58 -12.05 -2.54 -0.49
N ILE A 59 -11.72 -3.76 -0.92
CA ILE A 59 -10.96 -4.04 -2.14
C ILE A 59 -11.60 -3.35 -3.34
N GLN A 60 -12.93 -3.40 -3.45
CA GLN A 60 -13.64 -2.83 -4.60
C GLN A 60 -13.48 -1.30 -4.69
N SER A 61 -13.45 -0.60 -3.55
CA SER A 61 -13.33 0.87 -3.52
C SER A 61 -11.98 1.37 -4.03
N ILE A 62 -10.89 0.68 -3.68
CA ILE A 62 -9.54 1.01 -4.13
C ILE A 62 -9.30 0.42 -5.54
N GLY A 63 -9.77 -0.80 -5.77
CA GLY A 63 -9.62 -1.51 -7.04
C GLY A 63 -10.26 -0.79 -8.22
N SER A 64 -11.43 -0.18 -8.03
CA SER A 64 -12.13 0.58 -9.07
C SER A 64 -11.29 1.74 -9.63
N VAL A 65 -10.45 2.37 -8.78
CA VAL A 65 -9.51 3.41 -9.20
C VAL A 65 -8.54 2.84 -10.22
N PHE A 66 -7.90 1.71 -9.90
CA PHE A 66 -6.91 1.09 -10.78
C PHE A 66 -7.54 0.48 -12.03
N GLU A 67 -8.69 -0.17 -11.91
CA GLU A 67 -9.46 -0.69 -13.05
C GLU A 67 -9.81 0.43 -14.04
N SER A 68 -10.11 1.64 -13.55
CA SER A 68 -10.36 2.81 -14.41
C SER A 68 -9.14 3.24 -15.24
N PHE A 69 -7.94 2.85 -14.83
CA PHE A 69 -6.70 3.03 -15.58
C PHE A 69 -6.30 1.81 -16.44
N GLY A 70 -7.15 0.80 -16.54
CA GLY A 70 -6.91 -0.40 -17.35
C GLY A 70 -6.19 -1.53 -16.61
N TYR A 71 -6.07 -1.45 -15.28
CA TYR A 71 -5.63 -2.61 -14.50
C TYR A 71 -6.68 -3.72 -14.54
N VAL A 72 -6.20 -4.98 -14.51
CA VAL A 72 -7.07 -6.15 -14.56
C VAL A 72 -7.00 -6.90 -13.23
N ARG A 73 -8.11 -6.99 -12.52
CA ARG A 73 -8.24 -7.77 -11.28
C ARG A 73 -7.88 -9.23 -11.52
N GLN A 74 -7.17 -9.83 -10.57
CA GLN A 74 -6.69 -11.21 -10.63
C GLN A 74 -7.29 -12.04 -9.49
N ASN A 75 -6.78 -13.25 -9.31
CA ASN A 75 -7.31 -14.22 -8.35
C ASN A 75 -7.39 -13.68 -6.92
N GLU A 76 -8.38 -14.18 -6.18
CA GLU A 76 -8.54 -13.89 -4.77
C GLU A 76 -7.61 -14.75 -3.92
N LEU A 77 -7.15 -14.15 -2.81
CA LEU A 77 -6.28 -14.74 -1.80
C LEU A 77 -6.99 -14.65 -0.46
N ASN A 78 -6.88 -15.71 0.34
CA ASN A 78 -7.47 -15.77 1.68
C ASN A 78 -6.37 -15.99 2.72
N PHE A 79 -6.35 -15.17 3.77
CA PHE A 79 -5.48 -15.32 4.93
C PHE A 79 -6.33 -15.55 6.19
N PRO A 80 -6.70 -16.80 6.50
CA PRO A 80 -7.60 -17.12 7.61
C PRO A 80 -7.09 -16.62 8.97
N VAL A 81 -5.81 -16.86 9.27
CA VAL A 81 -5.20 -16.47 10.56
C VAL A 81 -5.25 -14.96 10.79
N LYS A 82 -5.01 -14.17 9.73
CA LYS A 82 -5.04 -12.70 9.80
C LYS A 82 -6.44 -12.12 9.57
N LYS A 83 -7.44 -12.95 9.30
CA LYS A 83 -8.81 -12.56 8.97
C LYS A 83 -8.89 -11.63 7.74
N LEU A 84 -8.05 -11.87 6.72
CA LEU A 84 -7.95 -11.01 5.53
C LEU A 84 -8.39 -11.71 4.25
N ASN A 85 -9.06 -10.96 3.38
CA ASN A 85 -9.14 -11.26 1.95
C ASN A 85 -8.16 -10.35 1.20
N ALA A 86 -7.62 -10.81 0.08
CA ALA A 86 -6.84 -9.97 -0.81
C ALA A 86 -7.03 -10.33 -2.27
N THR A 87 -6.62 -9.43 -3.14
CA THR A 87 -6.48 -9.67 -4.58
C THR A 87 -5.31 -8.83 -5.08
N TRP A 88 -4.87 -9.09 -6.30
CA TRP A 88 -3.91 -8.23 -6.98
C TRP A 88 -4.43 -7.83 -8.35
N TYR A 89 -3.87 -6.75 -8.89
CA TYR A 89 -4.25 -6.20 -10.17
C TYR A 89 -3.03 -6.17 -11.08
N LYS A 90 -3.20 -6.74 -12.27
CA LYS A 90 -2.18 -6.73 -13.33
C LYS A 90 -2.15 -5.34 -13.97
N PRO A 91 -0.96 -4.74 -14.15
CA PRO A 91 -0.84 -3.41 -14.75
C PRO A 91 -1.16 -3.44 -16.26
N PRO A 92 -1.58 -2.28 -16.82
CA PRO A 92 -1.82 -2.15 -18.27
C PRO A 92 -0.54 -2.19 -19.10
N GLU A 93 0.61 -1.83 -18.50
CA GLU A 93 1.94 -1.88 -19.12
C GLU A 93 2.99 -2.42 -18.13
N PRO A 94 4.03 -3.13 -18.59
CA PRO A 94 5.03 -3.75 -17.70
C PRO A 94 5.78 -2.79 -16.77
N ARG A 95 5.90 -1.50 -17.15
CA ARG A 95 6.61 -0.48 -16.35
C ARG A 95 5.83 0.01 -15.13
N PHE A 96 4.53 -0.29 -15.03
CA PHE A 96 3.74 0.08 -13.87
C PHE A 96 3.73 -1.07 -12.86
N PRO A 97 3.71 -0.77 -11.54
CA PRO A 97 3.73 -1.80 -10.52
C PRO A 97 2.45 -2.62 -10.53
N ARG A 98 2.52 -3.87 -10.08
CA ARG A 98 1.30 -4.59 -9.67
C ARG A 98 0.66 -3.90 -8.47
N ILE A 99 -0.67 -3.97 -8.35
CA ILE A 99 -1.35 -3.46 -7.16
C ILE A 99 -1.85 -4.62 -6.32
N PHE A 100 -1.43 -4.69 -5.06
CA PHE A 100 -1.94 -5.64 -4.09
C PHE A 100 -2.91 -4.93 -3.15
N ILE A 101 -4.13 -5.44 -2.99
CA ILE A 101 -5.13 -4.86 -2.09
C ILE A 101 -5.63 -5.94 -1.16
N SER A 102 -5.57 -5.67 0.14
CA SER A 102 -6.13 -6.52 1.17
C SER A 102 -7.23 -5.80 1.92
N GLU A 103 -8.20 -6.56 2.43
CA GLU A 103 -9.23 -6.05 3.32
C GLU A 103 -9.41 -6.93 4.56
N LEU A 104 -9.67 -6.30 5.70
CA LEU A 104 -9.97 -6.98 6.95
C LEU A 104 -11.44 -7.40 7.02
N ARG A 105 -11.68 -8.67 7.35
CA ARG A 105 -13.03 -9.19 7.61
C ARG A 105 -13.49 -8.76 9.00
N ILE A 106 -14.10 -7.57 9.07
CA ILE A 106 -14.53 -6.94 10.33
C ILE A 106 -15.42 -7.88 11.17
N GLY A 107 -16.34 -8.59 10.52
CA GLY A 107 -17.28 -9.49 11.20
C GLY A 107 -16.62 -10.71 11.89
N GLU A 108 -15.33 -10.96 11.65
CA GLU A 108 -14.57 -12.01 12.35
C GLU A 108 -13.84 -11.48 13.60
N LEU A 109 -13.93 -10.19 13.91
CA LEU A 109 -13.34 -9.58 15.11
C LEU A 109 -14.30 -9.62 16.31
N SER A 110 -13.79 -9.29 17.50
CA SER A 110 -14.61 -9.10 18.70
C SER A 110 -15.68 -8.01 18.50
N GLU A 111 -16.82 -8.11 19.21
CA GLU A 111 -17.88 -7.10 19.16
C GLU A 111 -17.33 -5.69 19.47
N ASN A 112 -16.46 -5.58 20.49
CA ASN A 112 -15.79 -4.34 20.84
C ASN A 112 -14.97 -3.76 19.66
N ALA A 113 -14.20 -4.59 18.95
CA ALA A 113 -13.44 -4.12 17.79
C ALA A 113 -14.37 -3.71 16.63
N GLN A 114 -15.47 -4.43 16.41
CA GLN A 114 -16.46 -4.09 15.40
C GLN A 114 -17.14 -2.74 15.71
N GLU A 115 -17.48 -2.49 16.98
CA GLU A 115 -18.06 -1.23 17.45
C GLU A 115 -17.09 -0.07 17.29
N ILE A 116 -15.82 -0.24 17.71
CA ILE A 116 -14.77 0.76 17.53
C ILE A 116 -14.65 1.09 16.04
N ILE A 117 -14.39 0.11 15.18
CA ILE A 117 -14.24 0.32 13.74
C ILE A 117 -15.50 1.01 13.17
N GLY A 118 -16.68 0.53 13.53
CA GLY A 118 -17.96 1.09 13.12
C GLY A 118 -18.11 2.57 13.48
N SER A 119 -17.69 2.99 14.68
CA SER A 119 -17.77 4.39 15.12
C SER A 119 -17.01 5.36 14.20
N TYR A 120 -15.92 4.88 13.60
CA TYR A 120 -15.10 5.63 12.67
C TYR A 120 -15.58 5.53 11.22
N ILE A 121 -16.13 4.37 10.82
CA ILE A 121 -16.41 4.09 9.41
C ILE A 121 -17.88 4.05 9.00
N ASN A 122 -18.83 4.21 9.93
CA ASN A 122 -20.27 4.11 9.63
C ASN A 122 -20.84 5.32 8.88
N ASN A 123 -20.22 6.49 9.02
CA ASN A 123 -20.67 7.70 8.34
C ASN A 123 -19.97 7.95 7.00
N PHE A 124 -19.11 7.04 6.54
CA PHE A 124 -18.50 7.18 5.22
C PHE A 124 -19.54 6.90 4.14
N GLN A 125 -19.74 7.89 3.27
CA GLN A 125 -20.54 7.78 2.05
C GLN A 125 -19.66 7.84 0.79
N GLU A 126 -18.41 7.40 0.88
CA GLU A 126 -17.47 7.46 -0.25
C GLU A 126 -17.75 6.33 -1.25
N ASN A 127 -18.75 6.53 -2.11
CA ASN A 127 -18.82 5.81 -3.38
C ASN A 127 -17.80 6.40 -4.36
N TYR A 128 -16.54 6.00 -4.24
CA TYR A 128 -15.52 6.30 -5.26
C TYR A 128 -15.60 5.28 -6.39
N ALA A 129 -16.47 5.56 -7.37
CA ALA A 129 -16.33 5.04 -8.73
C ALA A 129 -15.87 6.20 -9.61
N PRO A 130 -14.57 6.53 -9.62
CA PRO A 130 -14.10 7.73 -10.30
C PRO A 130 -14.28 7.57 -11.81
N ASN A 131 -14.98 8.53 -12.44
CA ASN A 131 -14.86 8.70 -13.89
C ASN A 131 -13.48 9.31 -14.16
N ILE A 132 -12.54 8.48 -14.63
CA ILE A 132 -11.13 8.85 -14.74
C ILE A 132 -10.85 10.03 -15.69
N GLU A 133 -11.74 10.27 -16.65
CA GLU A 133 -11.61 11.41 -17.56
C GLU A 133 -11.87 12.72 -16.81
N ARG A 134 -12.85 12.71 -15.89
CA ARG A 134 -13.32 13.89 -15.17
C ARG A 134 -12.62 14.11 -13.83
N ILE A 135 -12.01 13.07 -13.26
CA ILE A 135 -11.33 13.19 -11.97
C ILE A 135 -9.93 13.81 -12.11
N ARG A 136 -9.55 14.63 -11.12
CA ARG A 136 -8.22 15.20 -11.01
C ARG A 136 -7.27 14.20 -10.38
N VAL A 137 -5.99 14.28 -10.73
CA VAL A 137 -4.96 13.41 -10.13
C VAL A 137 -4.88 13.66 -8.63
N GLU A 138 -4.95 14.91 -8.21
CA GLU A 138 -4.96 15.32 -6.80
C GLU A 138 -6.05 14.63 -5.97
N ASP A 139 -7.25 14.45 -6.53
CA ASP A 139 -8.38 13.80 -5.83
C ASP A 139 -8.12 12.30 -5.62
N LEU A 140 -7.53 11.63 -6.62
CA LEU A 140 -7.12 10.23 -6.54
C LEU A 140 -5.99 10.04 -5.53
N VAL A 141 -4.99 10.92 -5.58
CA VAL A 141 -3.87 10.91 -4.63
C VAL A 141 -4.39 11.14 -3.22
N HIS A 142 -5.30 12.09 -3.02
CA HIS A 142 -5.93 12.32 -1.72
C HIS A 142 -6.65 11.06 -1.22
N PHE A 143 -7.48 10.44 -2.05
CA PHE A 143 -8.18 9.20 -1.71
C PHE A 143 -7.23 8.06 -1.30
N LEU A 144 -6.05 7.96 -1.93
CA LEU A 144 -5.05 6.91 -1.70
C LEU A 144 -3.93 7.28 -0.72
N SER A 145 -4.01 8.44 -0.06
CA SER A 145 -2.94 8.90 0.86
C SER A 145 -3.39 9.64 2.10
N ALA A 146 -4.61 10.19 2.13
CA ALA A 146 -5.05 11.01 3.25
C ALA A 146 -5.43 10.14 4.47
N PRO A 147 -4.97 10.52 5.68
CA PRO A 147 -5.55 9.99 6.91
C PRO A 147 -7.02 10.41 6.99
N ARG A 148 -7.87 9.53 7.49
CA ARG A 148 -9.32 9.71 7.37
C ARG A 148 -9.93 10.57 8.48
N HIS A 149 -9.36 10.55 9.68
CA HIS A 149 -9.87 11.25 10.87
C HIS A 149 -8.87 11.20 12.03
N ALA A 150 -9.10 12.01 13.06
CA ALA A 150 -8.42 11.83 14.34
C ALA A 150 -8.95 10.58 15.04
N VAL A 151 -8.04 9.79 15.60
CA VAL A 151 -8.34 8.52 16.28
C VAL A 151 -7.99 8.66 17.75
N ARG A 152 -8.89 8.19 18.63
CA ARG A 152 -8.59 8.13 20.06
C ARG A 152 -7.52 7.09 20.32
N PHE A 153 -6.57 7.43 21.18
CA PHE A 153 -5.45 6.53 21.49
C PHE A 153 -5.92 5.21 22.11
N GLU A 154 -6.95 5.24 22.95
CA GLU A 154 -7.53 4.05 23.57
C GLU A 154 -8.12 3.10 22.52
N ASP A 155 -8.81 3.63 21.52
CA ASP A 155 -9.41 2.85 20.44
C ASP A 155 -8.31 2.22 19.55
N TYR A 156 -7.26 2.97 19.25
CA TYR A 156 -6.08 2.45 18.56
C TYR A 156 -5.43 1.29 19.34
N GLN A 157 -5.20 1.44 20.64
CA GLN A 157 -4.59 0.41 21.47
C GLN A 157 -5.46 -0.85 21.59
N ALA A 158 -6.77 -0.67 21.74
CA ALA A 158 -7.73 -1.77 21.78
C ALA A 158 -7.69 -2.58 20.48
N LEU A 159 -7.69 -1.91 19.33
CA LEU A 159 -7.52 -2.58 18.04
C LEU A 159 -6.14 -3.21 17.88
N ALA A 160 -5.06 -2.55 18.29
CA ALA A 160 -3.70 -3.05 18.13
C ALA A 160 -3.46 -4.35 18.91
N THR A 161 -4.14 -4.52 20.04
CA THR A 161 -4.10 -5.74 20.86
C THR A 161 -4.71 -6.94 20.14
N GLU A 162 -5.78 -6.73 19.36
CA GLU A 162 -6.48 -7.81 18.64
C GLU A 162 -5.96 -7.99 17.21
N SER A 163 -5.69 -6.89 16.51
CA SER A 163 -5.31 -6.85 15.11
C SER A 163 -4.50 -5.60 14.79
N GLU A 164 -3.18 -5.76 14.67
CA GLU A 164 -2.28 -4.72 14.16
C GLU A 164 -2.72 -4.18 12.80
N TYR A 165 -3.33 -5.05 11.98
CA TYR A 165 -3.90 -4.65 10.69
C TYR A 165 -5.03 -3.63 10.89
N ALA A 166 -5.96 -3.91 11.81
CA ALA A 166 -7.08 -3.01 12.10
C ALA A 166 -6.58 -1.66 12.62
N ALA A 167 -5.66 -1.67 13.57
CA ALA A 167 -5.07 -0.46 14.13
C ALA A 167 -4.35 0.38 13.07
N TRP A 168 -3.60 -0.28 12.16
CA TRP A 168 -2.93 0.40 11.06
C TRP A 168 -3.93 1.05 10.10
N VAL A 169 -4.95 0.31 9.65
CA VAL A 169 -5.97 0.86 8.73
C VAL A 169 -6.77 1.98 9.39
N LEU A 170 -7.00 1.91 10.69
CA LEU A 170 -7.74 2.95 11.41
C LEU A 170 -7.06 4.32 11.29
N ILE A 171 -5.73 4.39 11.44
CA ILE A 171 -4.99 5.66 11.39
C ILE A 171 -4.55 6.05 9.97
N HIS A 172 -4.33 5.08 9.08
CA HIS A 172 -3.79 5.32 7.75
C HIS A 172 -4.84 5.28 6.63
N GLY A 173 -6.03 4.75 6.87
CA GLY A 173 -7.08 4.64 5.86
C GLY A 173 -6.61 3.87 4.61
N ASN A 174 -6.85 4.45 3.43
CA ASN A 174 -6.47 3.87 2.13
C ASN A 174 -5.03 4.21 1.72
N ARG A 175 -4.20 4.67 2.65
CA ARG A 175 -2.82 4.98 2.35
C ARG A 175 -2.08 3.79 1.76
N MET A 176 -1.19 4.05 0.82
CA MET A 176 -0.17 3.09 0.41
C MET A 176 0.57 2.53 1.62
N ASN A 177 0.53 1.21 1.78
CA ASN A 177 1.18 0.49 2.88
C ASN A 177 2.69 0.35 2.65
N HIS A 178 3.07 -0.07 1.44
CA HIS A 178 4.46 -0.13 1.01
C HIS A 178 4.54 -0.12 -0.52
N PHE A 179 5.74 0.18 -1.01
CA PHE A 179 6.17 -0.16 -2.37
C PHE A 179 7.32 -1.17 -2.27
N THR A 180 7.53 -1.94 -3.35
CA THR A 180 8.50 -3.02 -3.39
C THR A 180 9.44 -2.84 -4.57
N ILE A 181 10.75 -2.83 -4.31
CA ILE A 181 11.79 -2.76 -5.35
C ILE A 181 11.90 -4.13 -6.04
N GLY A 182 11.85 -4.12 -7.37
CA GLY A 182 12.09 -5.28 -8.22
C GLY A 182 13.59 -5.54 -8.34
N LEU A 183 14.10 -6.53 -7.59
CA LEU A 183 15.53 -6.87 -7.56
C LEU A 183 16.06 -7.33 -8.92
N SER A 184 15.21 -7.84 -9.82
CA SER A 184 15.61 -8.29 -11.16
C SER A 184 16.25 -7.21 -12.02
N SER A 185 16.02 -5.93 -11.71
CA SER A 185 16.63 -4.79 -12.39
C SER A 185 18.03 -4.44 -11.87
N LEU A 186 18.40 -4.91 -10.67
CA LEU A 186 19.69 -4.61 -10.05
C LEU A 186 20.81 -5.46 -10.67
N PRO A 187 22.07 -4.97 -10.67
CA PRO A 187 23.20 -5.75 -11.16
C PRO A 187 23.46 -6.97 -10.27
N ASP A 188 23.98 -8.06 -10.86
CA ASP A 188 24.54 -9.17 -10.08
C ASP A 188 25.70 -8.66 -9.19
N PRO A 189 25.80 -9.07 -7.91
CA PRO A 189 24.97 -10.07 -7.21
C PRO A 189 23.73 -9.53 -6.49
N PHE A 190 23.42 -8.23 -6.58
CA PHE A 190 22.37 -7.54 -5.83
C PHE A 190 20.94 -7.84 -6.31
N ASN A 191 20.80 -8.53 -7.44
CA ASN A 191 19.52 -9.08 -7.90
C ASN A 191 19.02 -10.29 -7.07
N ARG A 192 19.78 -10.72 -6.06
CA ARG A 192 19.42 -11.81 -5.13
C ARG A 192 18.99 -11.25 -3.78
N CYS A 193 17.86 -11.73 -3.27
CA CYS A 193 17.24 -11.22 -2.04
C CYS A 193 18.17 -11.29 -0.83
N GLU A 194 18.92 -12.38 -0.68
CA GLU A 194 19.80 -12.61 0.47
C GLU A 194 21.00 -11.65 0.45
N VAL A 195 21.58 -11.42 -0.74
CA VAL A 195 22.69 -10.49 -0.93
C VAL A 195 22.23 -9.06 -0.71
N PHE A 196 21.08 -8.70 -1.27
CA PHE A 196 20.51 -7.38 -1.11
C PHE A 196 20.15 -7.11 0.37
N SER A 197 19.55 -8.07 1.06
CA SER A 197 19.21 -7.97 2.48
C SER A 197 20.45 -7.76 3.35
N THR A 198 21.52 -8.54 3.10
CA THR A 198 22.80 -8.40 3.79
C THR A 198 23.38 -7.00 3.56
N PHE A 199 23.37 -6.53 2.31
CA PHE A 199 23.83 -5.20 1.95
C PHE A 199 23.06 -4.09 2.70
N LEU A 200 21.72 -4.19 2.79
CA LEU A 200 20.94 -3.22 3.56
C LEU A 200 21.31 -3.23 5.05
N GLN A 201 21.47 -4.42 5.65
CA GLN A 201 21.83 -4.57 7.06
C GLN A 201 23.22 -4.03 7.38
N GLU A 202 24.21 -4.28 6.51
CA GLU A 202 25.58 -3.74 6.64
C GLU A 202 25.60 -2.21 6.62
N HIS A 203 24.61 -1.59 5.97
CA HIS A 203 24.43 -0.13 5.94
C HIS A 203 23.47 0.39 7.03
N GLY A 204 23.16 -0.44 8.03
CA GLY A 204 22.41 -0.05 9.22
C GLY A 204 20.91 0.10 9.00
N LEU A 205 20.33 -0.62 8.04
CA LEU A 205 18.88 -0.76 7.90
C LEU A 205 18.41 -2.00 8.69
N LEU A 206 17.38 -1.81 9.50
CA LEU A 206 16.74 -2.91 10.22
C LEU A 206 15.70 -3.57 9.31
N LEU A 207 15.86 -4.87 9.08
CA LEU A 207 14.88 -5.67 8.35
C LEU A 207 13.90 -6.32 9.33
N ASN A 208 12.67 -6.52 8.87
CA ASN A 208 11.67 -7.25 9.65
C ASN A 208 12.15 -8.69 9.90
N SER A 209 12.02 -9.18 11.13
CA SER A 209 12.38 -10.55 11.52
C SER A 209 11.20 -11.52 11.54
N SER A 210 9.99 -11.05 11.19
CA SER A 210 8.78 -11.87 11.18
C SER A 210 8.59 -12.55 9.82
N GLY A 211 8.81 -13.86 9.77
CA GLY A 211 8.59 -14.68 8.57
C GLY A 211 9.84 -15.00 7.75
N GLY A 212 11.04 -14.68 8.25
CA GLY A 212 12.33 -14.89 7.58
C GLY A 212 13.04 -13.59 7.30
#